data_AF-C0E5H8-F1
#
_entry.id   AF-C0E5H8-F1
#
_cell.length_a   1.000
_cell.length_b   1.000
_cell.length_c   1.000
_cell.angle_alpha   90.00
_cell.angle_beta   90.00
_cell.angle_gamma   90.00
#
_symmetry.space_group_name_H-M   'P 1'
#
loop_
_entity.id
_entity.type
_entity.pdbx_description
1 polymer ?
#
loop_
_entity_poly.entity_id
_entity_poly.type
_entity_poly.pdbx_seq_one_letter_code
_entity_poly.pdbx_strand_id
1 'polypeptide(L)'
;MAGQESLSVEHGAVSSHVASLQAHHSTLQGQSSKFLSAIEPLKGSWKGDSANAWDQMTQAWNENMTKVTQALDQLTGRVDEAGKAYTQGEQDQTSALQQRFAGMQFDEGNIL
;
A
#
# COMPACT_ATOMS: atom_id res chain seq x y z
N MET A 1 -8.43 3.40 -25.91
CA MET A 1 -7.73 2.29 -25.23
C MET A 1 -6.42 2.73 -24.54
N ALA A 2 -5.68 3.74 -25.00
CA ALA A 2 -4.38 4.14 -24.41
C ALA A 2 -4.40 4.63 -22.93
N GLY A 3 -5.53 5.18 -22.45
CA GLY A 3 -5.67 5.58 -21.04
C GLY A 3 -5.91 4.41 -20.06
N GLN A 4 -6.29 3.24 -20.59
CA GLN A 4 -6.73 2.08 -19.80
C GLN A 4 -5.55 1.19 -19.41
N GLU A 5 -4.60 1.01 -20.33
CA GLU A 5 -3.36 0.29 -20.06
C GLU A 5 -2.44 1.06 -19.12
N SER A 6 -2.43 2.40 -19.19
CA SER A 6 -1.61 3.24 -18.31
C SER A 6 -2.08 3.22 -16.85
N LEU A 7 -3.38 3.33 -16.58
CA LEU A 7 -3.93 3.32 -15.22
C LEU A 7 -3.80 1.94 -14.52
N SER A 8 -4.02 0.84 -15.24
CA SER A 8 -3.82 -0.52 -14.68
C SER A 8 -2.33 -0.79 -14.39
N VAL A 9 -1.43 -0.32 -15.26
CA VAL A 9 0.03 -0.43 -15.03
C VAL A 9 0.47 0.45 -13.86
N GLU A 10 -0.05 1.67 -13.75
CA GLU A 10 0.20 2.55 -12.60
C GLU A 10 -0.27 1.92 -11.30
N HIS A 11 -1.49 1.36 -11.26
CA HIS A 11 -1.97 0.63 -10.08
C HIS A 11 -1.03 -0.53 -9.72
N GLY A 12 -0.67 -1.39 -10.67
CA GLY A 12 0.24 -2.52 -10.43
C GLY A 12 1.62 -2.07 -9.92
N ALA A 13 2.16 -0.98 -10.47
CA ALA A 13 3.42 -0.39 -10.03
C ALA A 13 3.30 0.17 -8.60
N VAL A 14 2.20 0.84 -8.27
CA VAL A 14 1.94 1.39 -6.93
C VAL A 14 1.80 0.27 -5.90
N SER A 15 1.00 -0.77 -6.18
CA SER A 15 0.86 -1.92 -5.26
C SER A 15 2.19 -2.64 -5.01
N SER A 16 3.00 -2.83 -6.06
CA SER A 16 4.34 -3.43 -5.94
C SER A 16 5.30 -2.57 -5.09
N HIS A 17 5.24 -1.25 -5.28
CA HIS A 17 6.05 -0.32 -4.48
C HIS A 17 5.64 -0.33 -3.01
N VAL A 18 4.33 -0.34 -2.73
CA VAL A 18 3.79 -0.46 -1.36
C VAL A 18 4.25 -1.75 -0.69
N ALA A 19 4.17 -2.89 -1.38
CA ALA A 19 4.66 -4.17 -0.85
C ALA A 19 6.17 -4.13 -0.54
N SER A 20 6.96 -3.46 -1.39
CA SER A 20 8.39 -3.25 -1.16
C SER A 20 8.66 -2.38 0.07
N LEU A 21 7.89 -1.30 0.25
CA LEU A 21 7.97 -0.44 1.43
C LEU A 21 7.62 -1.19 2.73
N GLN A 22 6.57 -2.02 2.70
CA GLN A 22 6.20 -2.88 3.83
C GLN A 22 7.32 -3.89 4.17
N ALA A 23 7.93 -4.52 3.16
CA ALA A 23 9.03 -5.44 3.36
C ALA A 23 10.27 -4.76 3.96
N HIS A 24 10.62 -3.57 3.46
CA HIS A 24 11.71 -2.76 4.01
C HIS A 24 11.41 -2.31 5.44
N HIS A 25 10.18 -1.91 5.73
CA HIS A 25 9.75 -1.54 7.07
C HIS A 25 9.86 -2.70 8.06
N SER A 26 9.36 -3.89 7.71
CA SER A 26 9.50 -5.10 8.53
C SER A 26 10.98 -5.46 8.78
N THR A 27 11.82 -5.33 7.75
CA THR A 27 13.26 -5.53 7.87
C THR A 27 13.89 -4.54 8.86
N LEU A 28 13.54 -3.26 8.73
CA LEU A 28 14.03 -2.19 9.61
C LEU A 28 13.55 -2.39 11.05
N GLN A 29 12.34 -2.91 11.26
CA GLN A 29 11.82 -3.27 12.58
C GLN A 29 12.62 -4.41 13.21
N GLY A 30 12.89 -5.45 12.43
CA GLY A 30 13.71 -6.57 12.88
C GLY A 30 15.14 -6.15 13.23
N GLN A 31 15.76 -5.28 12.41
CA GLN A 31 17.08 -4.73 12.70
C GLN A 31 17.07 -3.84 13.94
N SER A 32 16.02 -3.03 14.13
CA SER A 32 15.84 -2.20 15.32
C SER A 32 15.73 -3.02 16.59
N SER A 33 14.87 -4.05 16.57
CA SER A 33 14.69 -4.94 17.71
C SER A 33 16.02 -5.61 18.10
N LYS A 34 16.77 -6.12 17.11
CA LYS A 34 18.10 -6.69 17.33
C LYS A 34 19.08 -5.67 17.93
N PHE A 35 19.08 -4.45 17.43
CA PHE A 35 19.94 -3.37 17.94
C PHE A 35 19.60 -3.01 19.39
N LEU A 36 18.31 -2.85 19.71
CA LEU A 36 17.83 -2.57 21.06
C LEU A 36 18.21 -3.70 22.03
N SER A 37 17.97 -4.96 21.65
CA SER A 37 18.34 -6.13 22.46
C SER A 37 19.86 -6.26 22.66
N ALA A 38 20.68 -5.84 21.70
CA ALA A 38 22.13 -5.85 21.85
C ALA A 38 22.63 -4.77 22.82
N ILE A 39 21.90 -3.66 22.97
CA ILE A 39 22.28 -2.54 23.83
C ILE A 39 21.68 -2.66 25.24
N GLU A 40 20.60 -3.40 25.40
CA GLU A 40 19.94 -3.61 26.70
C GLU A 40 20.88 -4.09 27.84
N PRO A 41 21.87 -4.98 27.61
CA PRO A 41 22.87 -5.33 28.62
C PRO A 41 23.82 -4.17 28.98
N LEU A 42 24.12 -3.29 28.01
CA LEU A 42 24.98 -2.12 28.21
C LEU A 42 24.27 -1.02 29.00
N LYS A 43 22.93 -0.97 28.97
CA LYS A 43 22.12 -0.03 29.75
C LYS A 43 22.41 -0.13 31.25
N GLY A 44 22.69 -1.32 31.78
CA GLY A 44 23.10 -1.50 33.18
C GLY A 44 24.46 -0.86 33.53
N SER A 45 25.30 -0.61 32.53
CA SER A 45 26.60 0.05 32.70
C SER A 45 26.54 1.58 32.56
N TRP A 46 25.49 2.10 31.90
CA TRP A 46 25.29 3.54 31.70
C TRP A 46 24.60 4.13 32.93
N LYS A 47 25.28 5.06 33.63
CA LYS A 47 24.69 5.82 34.75
C LYS A 47 24.35 7.23 34.31
N GLY A 48 23.24 7.76 34.84
CA GLY A 48 22.87 9.17 34.68
C GLY A 48 22.31 9.51 33.29
N ASP A 49 22.75 10.63 32.73
CA ASP A 49 22.15 11.27 31.55
C ASP A 49 22.15 10.39 30.29
N SER A 50 23.15 9.52 30.11
CA SER A 50 23.24 8.62 28.95
C SER A 50 22.12 7.57 28.93
N ALA A 51 21.70 7.07 30.08
CA ALA A 51 20.59 6.12 30.18
C ALA A 51 19.26 6.81 29.84
N ASN A 52 19.08 8.06 30.29
CA ASN A 52 17.90 8.86 29.97
C ASN A 52 17.83 9.21 28.47
N ALA A 53 18.96 9.59 27.86
CA ALA A 53 19.02 9.87 26.44
C ALA A 53 18.70 8.63 25.59
N TRP A 54 19.19 7.46 26.02
CA TRP A 54 18.87 6.19 25.38
C TRP A 54 17.39 5.86 25.44
N ASP A 55 16.76 6.04 26.61
CA ASP A 55 15.33 5.78 26.78
C ASP A 55 14.47 6.69 25.92
N GLN A 56 14.80 7.99 25.86
CA GLN A 56 14.13 8.95 24.98
C GLN A 56 14.28 8.58 23.50
N MET A 57 15.49 8.21 23.07
CA MET A 57 15.75 7.80 21.69
C MET A 57 14.95 6.54 21.33
N THR A 58 14.96 5.53 22.21
CA THR A 58 14.26 4.26 22.01
C THR A 58 12.75 4.48 21.93
N GLN A 59 12.20 5.33 22.79
CA GLN A 59 10.79 5.70 22.75
C GLN A 59 10.42 6.40 21.44
N ALA A 60 11.16 7.46 21.08
CA ALA A 60 10.91 8.21 19.84
C ALA A 60 11.04 7.30 18.59
N TRP A 61 12.00 6.38 18.61
CA TRP A 61 12.17 5.38 17.56
C TRP A 61 10.94 4.49 17.41
N ASN A 62 10.46 3.91 18.52
CA ASN A 62 9.27 3.04 18.51
C ASN A 62 8.03 3.80 18.02
N GLU A 63 7.82 5.04 18.50
CA GLU A 63 6.71 5.88 18.06
C GLU A 63 6.77 6.19 16.56
N ASN A 64 7.95 6.53 16.04
CA ASN A 64 8.15 6.78 14.61
C ASN A 64 7.91 5.52 13.79
N MET A 65 8.32 4.35 14.30
CA MET A 65 8.09 3.09 13.63
C MET A 65 6.61 2.78 13.48
N THR A 66 5.83 2.94 14.55
CA THR A 66 4.37 2.79 14.51
C THR A 66 3.72 3.76 13.52
N LYS A 67 4.16 5.02 13.47
CA LYS A 67 3.64 6.01 12.49
C LYS A 67 3.92 5.58 11.05
N VAL A 68 5.11 5.03 10.78
CA VAL A 68 5.44 4.51 9.44
C VAL A 68 4.55 3.32 9.10
N THR A 69 4.34 2.37 10.01
CA THR A 69 3.42 1.23 9.78
C THR A 69 2.02 1.73 9.42
N GLN A 70 1.48 2.66 10.22
CA GLN A 70 0.14 3.21 10.01
C GLN A 70 0.02 3.93 8.65
N ALA A 71 1.03 4.70 8.26
CA ALA A 71 1.04 5.39 6.98
C ALA A 71 1.07 4.39 5.80
N LEU A 72 1.86 3.31 5.92
CA LEU A 72 1.91 2.24 4.91
C LEU A 72 0.59 1.49 4.82
N ASP A 73 -0.06 1.19 5.95
CA ASP A 73 -1.37 0.53 5.96
C ASP A 73 -2.45 1.42 5.31
N GLN A 74 -2.46 2.72 5.63
CA GLN A 74 -3.36 3.68 4.99
C GLN A 74 -3.12 3.80 3.49
N LEU A 75 -1.85 3.84 3.07
CA LEU A 75 -1.50 3.89 1.65
C LEU A 75 -1.97 2.62 0.93
N THR A 76 -1.73 1.45 1.52
CA THR A 76 -2.19 0.15 0.98
C THR A 76 -3.71 0.14 0.82
N GLY A 77 -4.45 0.54 1.86
CA GLY A 77 -5.90 0.58 1.83
C GLY A 77 -6.44 1.49 0.72
N ARG A 78 -5.86 2.67 0.54
CA ARG A 78 -6.24 3.60 -0.54
C ARG A 78 -5.95 3.03 -1.93
N VAL A 79 -4.84 2.32 -2.09
CA VAL A 79 -4.47 1.68 -3.36
C VAL A 79 -5.45 0.56 -3.69
N ASP A 80 -5.79 -0.29 -2.71
CA ASP A 80 -6.77 -1.36 -2.89
C ASP A 80 -8.17 -0.82 -3.19
N GLU A 81 -8.59 0.26 -2.52
CA GLU A 81 -9.86 0.94 -2.81
C GLU A 81 -9.88 1.50 -4.23
N ALA A 82 -8.79 2.14 -4.68
CA ALA A 82 -8.69 2.65 -6.04
C ALA A 82 -8.75 1.52 -7.09
N GLY A 83 -8.07 0.39 -6.85
CA GLY A 83 -8.14 -0.78 -7.71
C GLY A 83 -9.53 -1.41 -7.82
N LYS A 84 -10.22 -1.53 -6.69
CA LYS A 84 -11.61 -2.01 -6.64
C LYS A 84 -12.57 -1.08 -7.36
N ALA A 85 -12.50 0.23 -7.08
CA ALA A 85 -13.35 1.23 -7.73
C ALA A 85 -13.17 1.21 -9.25
N TYR A 86 -11.93 1.02 -9.73
CA TYR A 86 -11.64 0.88 -11.14
C TYR A 86 -12.25 -0.39 -11.75
N THR A 87 -12.02 -1.55 -11.12
CA THR A 87 -12.55 -2.85 -11.59
C THR A 87 -14.08 -2.85 -11.63
N GLN A 88 -14.71 -2.24 -10.63
CA GLN A 88 -16.17 -2.08 -10.57
C GLN A 88 -16.67 -1.19 -11.72
N GLY A 89 -16.03 -0.04 -11.95
CA GLY A 89 -16.39 0.85 -13.05
C GLY A 89 -16.25 0.20 -14.43
N GLU A 90 -15.25 -0.67 -14.62
CA GLU A 90 -15.09 -1.45 -15.85
C GLU A 90 -16.24 -2.43 -16.07
N GLN A 91 -16.62 -3.19 -15.04
CA GLN A 91 -17.73 -4.13 -15.13
C GLN A 91 -19.05 -3.42 -15.44
N ASP A 92 -19.29 -2.27 -14.82
CA ASP A 92 -20.49 -1.47 -15.03
C ASP A 92 -20.53 -0.91 -16.46
N GLN A 93 -19.42 -0.37 -16.95
CA GLN A 93 -19.32 0.15 -18.32
C GLN A 93 -19.46 -0.96 -19.37
N THR A 94 -18.83 -2.11 -19.15
CA THR A 94 -18.91 -3.27 -20.04
C THR A 94 -20.33 -3.80 -20.10
N SER A 95 -20.98 -3.93 -18.94
CA SER A 95 -22.38 -4.37 -18.84
C SER A 95 -23.32 -3.39 -19.54
N ALA A 96 -23.12 -2.08 -19.35
CA ALA A 96 -23.92 -1.05 -20.02
C ALA A 96 -23.74 -1.08 -21.55
N LEU A 97 -22.51 -1.29 -22.04
CA LEU A 97 -22.24 -1.46 -23.46
C LEU A 97 -22.92 -2.71 -24.00
N GLN A 98 -22.78 -3.86 -23.34
CA GLN A 98 -23.43 -5.12 -23.73
C GLN A 98 -24.95 -4.98 -23.80
N GLN A 99 -25.57 -4.33 -22.82
CA GLN A 99 -27.01 -4.06 -22.82
C GLN A 99 -27.41 -3.17 -24.00
N ARG A 100 -26.62 -2.13 -24.30
CA ARG A 100 -26.87 -1.24 -25.44
C ARG A 100 -26.74 -1.98 -26.78
N PHE A 101 -25.73 -2.85 -26.92
CA PHE A 101 -25.56 -3.69 -28.11
C PHE A 101 -26.66 -4.74 -28.27
N ALA A 102 -27.12 -5.35 -27.17
CA ALA A 102 -28.24 -6.29 -27.20
C ALA A 102 -29.58 -5.62 -27.58
N GLY A 103 -29.75 -4.34 -27.21
CA GLY A 103 -30.89 -3.52 -27.64
C GLY A 103 -30.78 -3.01 -29.08
N MET A 104 -29.57 -2.97 -29.65
CA MET A 104 -29.32 -2.73 -31.07
C MET A 104 -29.35 -4.06 -31.84
N GLN A 105 -30.41 -4.86 -31.68
CA GLN A 105 -30.72 -5.89 -32.69
C GLN A 105 -30.70 -5.18 -34.04
N PHE A 106 -29.73 -5.55 -34.88
CA PHE A 106 -29.69 -5.16 -36.27
C PHE A 106 -30.96 -5.75 -36.88
N ASP A 107 -31.98 -4.91 -37.00
CA ASP A 107 -33.16 -5.22 -37.79
C ASP A 107 -32.61 -5.68 -39.14
N GLU A 108 -32.96 -6.92 -39.51
CA GLU A 108 -32.57 -7.55 -40.76
C GLU A 108 -33.07 -6.66 -41.90
N GLY A 109 -32.23 -5.70 -42.29
CA GLY A 109 -32.38 -4.97 -43.53
C GLY A 109 -32.14 -5.96 -44.65
N ASN A 110 -33.20 -6.66 -45.05
CA ASN A 110 -33.33 -7.34 -46.32
C ASN A 110 -32.90 -6.35 -47.43
N ILE A 111 -31.64 -6.39 -47.82
CA ILE A 111 -31.14 -5.67 -48.99
C ILE A 111 -31.56 -6.51 -50.19
N LEU A 112 -32.77 -6.23 -50.68
CA LEU A 112 -33.19 -6.59 -52.04
C LEU A 112 -32.44 -5.73 -53.06
#